data_AF-G8TSJ9-F1
#
_entry.id   AF-G8TSJ9-F1
#
_cell.length_a   1.000
_cell.length_b   1.000
_cell.length_c   1.000
_cell.angle_alpha   90.00
_cell.angle_beta   90.00
_cell.angle_gamma   90.00
#
_symmetry.space_group_name_H-M   'P 1'
#
loop_
_entity.id
_entity.type
_entity.pdbx_description
1 polymer ?
#
loop_
_entity_poly.entity_id
_entity_poly.type
_entity_poly.pdbx_seq_one_letter_code
_entity_poly.pdbx_strand_id
1 'polypeptide(L)'
;MGFGPKLPDVESGVEAVTHLITLLYPEHATPRALELLGHTTRAILAANVPLTFATLDRFWRDGEWRQWVMGRWRAPLEGPWNGLGPASLAPDTLDADFGWIVADRLRTLRESALNEEAAEPEEPFTVHWDRPENTPPGEDESERQ
;
A
#
# COMPACT_ATOMS: atom_id res chain seq x y z
N MET A 1 14.15 2.61 30.45
CA MET A 1 13.10 3.12 29.55
C MET A 1 13.54 2.78 28.14
N GLY A 2 12.86 1.84 27.47
CA GLY A 2 13.28 1.39 26.13
C GLY A 2 12.87 2.41 25.06
N PHE A 3 13.85 3.12 24.49
CA PHE A 3 13.72 3.83 23.22
C PHE A 3 13.99 2.83 22.10
N GLY A 4 12.91 2.34 21.52
CA GLY A 4 12.88 1.54 20.30
C GLY A 4 11.45 1.61 19.77
N PRO A 5 11.22 1.48 18.45
CA PRO A 5 9.87 1.43 17.92
C PRO A 5 9.14 0.31 18.65
N LYS A 6 8.13 0.68 19.45
CA LYS A 6 7.14 -0.29 19.91
C LYS A 6 6.56 -0.90 18.64
N LEU A 7 6.43 -2.22 18.59
CA LEU A 7 5.73 -2.90 17.50
C LEU A 7 4.48 -2.08 17.14
N PRO A 8 4.26 -1.73 15.85
CA PRO A 8 3.17 -0.85 15.48
C PRO A 8 1.87 -1.41 16.05
N ASP A 9 1.24 -0.65 16.94
CA ASP A 9 -0.01 -1.07 17.53
C ASP A 9 -1.13 -0.97 16.47
N VAL A 10 -2.10 -1.87 16.57
CA VAL A 10 -3.18 -1.99 15.58
C VAL A 10 -3.95 -0.68 15.44
N GLU A 11 -4.16 0.04 16.54
CA GLU A 11 -4.95 1.28 16.55
C GLU A 11 -4.22 2.42 15.84
N SER A 12 -2.90 2.57 16.02
CA SER A 12 -2.09 3.50 15.25
C SER A 12 -2.18 3.23 13.74
N GLY A 13 -2.24 1.96 13.34
CA GLY A 13 -2.47 1.58 11.94
C GLY A 13 -3.86 1.95 11.43
N VAL A 14 -4.90 1.75 12.25
CA VAL A 14 -6.28 2.13 11.94
C VAL A 14 -6.42 3.65 11.81
N GLU A 15 -5.83 4.41 12.73
CA GLU A 15 -5.83 5.87 12.71
C GLU A 15 -5.12 6.40 11.46
N ALA A 16 -3.95 5.85 11.13
CA ALA A 16 -3.20 6.25 9.93
C ALA A 16 -4.02 6.06 8.64
N VAL A 17 -4.70 4.92 8.49
CA VAL A 17 -5.57 4.68 7.32
C VAL A 17 -6.74 5.64 7.29
N THR A 18 -7.40 5.85 8.42
CA THR A 18 -8.58 6.72 8.53
C THR A 18 -8.20 8.16 8.17
N HIS A 19 -7.11 8.68 8.74
CA HIS A 19 -6.58 10.01 8.41
C HIS A 19 -6.18 10.12 6.93
N LEU A 20 -5.51 9.11 6.38
CA LEU A 20 -5.14 9.11 4.97
C LEU A 20 -6.38 9.23 4.06
N ILE A 21 -7.44 8.47 4.35
CA ILE A 21 -8.68 8.55 3.56
C ILE A 21 -9.38 9.89 3.74
N THR A 22 -9.45 10.43 4.96
CA THR A 22 -10.02 11.77 5.19
C THR A 22 -9.29 12.85 4.41
N LEU A 23 -7.97 12.75 4.28
CA LEU A 23 -7.16 13.71 3.51
C LEU A 23 -7.32 13.55 2.00
N LEU A 24 -7.38 12.31 1.50
CA LEU A 24 -7.42 12.04 0.06
C LEU A 24 -8.81 12.15 -0.54
N TYR A 25 -9.85 11.79 0.22
CA TYR A 25 -11.22 11.68 -0.24
C TYR A 25 -12.20 12.32 0.74
N PRO A 26 -12.08 13.63 1.03
CA PRO A 26 -12.90 14.29 2.05
C PRO A 26 -14.40 14.16 1.77
N GLU A 27 -14.82 14.11 0.50
CA GLU A 27 -16.23 13.96 0.11
C GLU A 27 -16.79 12.54 0.35
N HIS A 28 -15.91 11.53 0.39
CA HIS A 28 -16.28 10.12 0.63
C HIS A 28 -15.91 9.65 2.05
N ALA A 29 -15.25 10.49 2.85
CA ALA A 29 -14.87 10.20 4.22
C ALA A 29 -16.05 10.36 5.19
N THR A 30 -17.21 9.76 4.87
CA THR A 30 -18.39 9.82 5.73
C THR A 30 -18.15 9.05 7.03
N PRO A 31 -18.83 9.40 8.14
CA PRO A 31 -18.64 8.71 9.42
C PRO A 31 -18.81 7.18 9.30
N ARG A 32 -19.77 6.74 8.48
CA ARG A 32 -20.04 5.32 8.27
C ARG A 32 -18.94 4.63 7.45
N ALA A 33 -18.47 5.26 6.37
CA ALA A 33 -17.37 4.73 5.59
C ALA A 33 -16.08 4.60 6.41
N LEU A 34 -15.77 5.61 7.23
CA LEU A 34 -14.61 5.58 8.13
C LEU A 34 -14.75 4.52 9.22
N GLU A 35 -15.95 4.32 9.77
CA GLU A 35 -16.22 3.25 10.74
C GLU A 35 -15.96 1.87 10.12
N LEU A 36 -16.50 1.60 8.92
CA LEU A 36 -16.29 0.35 8.19
C LEU A 36 -14.82 0.13 7.84
N LEU A 37 -14.15 1.17 7.35
CA LEU A 37 -12.72 1.14 7.05
C LEU A 37 -11.89 0.85 8.30
N GLY A 38 -12.22 1.49 9.41
CA GLY A 38 -11.54 1.30 10.68
C GLY A 38 -11.70 -0.12 11.22
N HIS A 39 -12.93 -0.66 11.23
CA HIS A 39 -13.18 -2.05 11.61
C HIS A 39 -12.43 -3.04 10.72
N THR A 40 -12.51 -2.86 9.39
CA THR A 40 -11.86 -3.77 8.44
C THR A 40 -10.34 -3.72 8.60
N THR A 41 -9.77 -2.53 8.71
CA THR A 41 -8.33 -2.32 8.93
C THR A 41 -7.88 -2.99 10.22
N ARG A 42 -8.62 -2.81 11.31
CA ARG A 42 -8.36 -3.46 12.60
C ARG A 42 -8.35 -4.98 12.48
N ALA A 43 -9.35 -5.55 11.79
CA ALA A 43 -9.44 -6.99 11.57
C ALA A 43 -8.24 -7.56 10.79
N ILE A 44 -7.80 -6.87 9.74
CA ILE A 44 -6.65 -7.28 8.92
C ILE A 44 -5.35 -7.21 9.74
N LEU A 45 -5.11 -6.09 10.41
CA LEU A 45 -3.91 -5.88 11.21
C LEU A 45 -3.83 -6.83 12.41
N ALA A 46 -4.96 -7.08 13.10
CA ALA A 46 -5.01 -8.01 14.23
C ALA A 46 -4.70 -9.46 13.84
N ALA A 47 -4.94 -9.83 12.57
CA ALA A 47 -4.58 -11.13 12.01
C ALA A 47 -3.13 -11.21 11.50
N ASN A 48 -2.36 -10.12 11.61
CA ASN A 48 -1.02 -9.96 11.02
C ASN A 48 -1.00 -10.22 9.51
N VAL A 49 -2.08 -9.83 8.82
CA VAL A 49 -2.18 -9.89 7.36
C VAL A 49 -1.67 -8.57 6.77
N PRO A 50 -0.97 -8.58 5.62
CA PRO A 50 -0.56 -7.34 4.96
C PRO A 50 -1.77 -6.44 4.68
N LEU A 51 -1.69 -5.19 5.13
CA LEU A 51 -2.77 -4.22 4.95
C LEU A 51 -2.69 -3.59 3.56
N THR A 52 -3.61 -3.98 2.69
CA THR A 52 -3.78 -3.44 1.34
C THR A 52 -5.26 -3.26 1.01
N PHE A 53 -5.60 -2.41 0.03
CA PHE A 53 -6.99 -2.30 -0.43
C PHE A 53 -7.53 -3.60 -1.03
N ALA A 54 -6.66 -4.45 -1.60
CA ALA A 54 -7.02 -5.79 -2.06
C ALA A 54 -7.42 -6.71 -0.91
N THR A 55 -6.72 -6.65 0.22
CA THR A 55 -7.08 -7.43 1.40
C THR A 55 -8.35 -6.90 2.09
N LEU A 56 -8.60 -5.59 2.04
CA LEU A 56 -9.86 -5.01 2.52
C LEU A 56 -11.04 -5.48 1.67
N ASP A 57 -10.93 -5.40 0.33
CA ASP A 57 -11.97 -5.89 -0.59
C ASP A 57 -12.21 -7.40 -0.42
N ARG A 58 -11.13 -8.19 -0.37
CA ARG A 58 -11.20 -9.64 -0.17
C ARG A 58 -11.88 -10.02 1.14
N PHE A 59 -11.66 -9.27 2.23
CA PHE A 59 -12.31 -9.53 3.52
C PHE A 59 -13.83 -9.59 3.41
N TRP A 60 -14.40 -8.74 2.56
CA TRP A 60 -15.85 -8.67 2.38
C TRP A 60 -16.35 -9.69 1.37
N ARG A 61 -15.63 -9.87 0.26
CA ARG A 61 -16.05 -10.75 -0.86
C ARG A 61 -15.75 -12.23 -0.66
N ASP A 62 -14.72 -12.58 0.08
CA ASP A 62 -14.29 -13.97 0.28
C ASP A 62 -14.59 -14.39 1.71
N GLY A 63 -15.77 -15.00 1.91
CA GLY A 63 -16.24 -15.40 3.23
C GLY A 63 -15.39 -16.48 3.90
N GLU A 64 -14.80 -17.39 3.13
CA GLU A 64 -13.87 -18.40 3.66
C GLU A 64 -12.58 -17.74 4.13
N TRP A 65 -12.03 -16.83 3.33
CA TRP A 65 -10.84 -16.08 3.72
C TRP A 65 -11.12 -15.17 4.92
N ARG A 66 -12.30 -14.56 5.00
CA ARG A 66 -12.73 -13.81 6.19
C ARG A 66 -12.69 -14.70 7.43
N GLN A 67 -13.27 -15.90 7.39
CA GLN A 67 -13.21 -16.82 8.53
C GLN A 67 -11.78 -17.21 8.91
N TRP A 68 -10.91 -17.43 7.91
CA TRP A 68 -9.49 -17.68 8.12
C TRP A 68 -8.75 -16.51 8.78
N VAL A 69 -9.10 -15.27 8.43
CA VAL A 69 -8.59 -14.04 9.09
C VAL A 69 -9.07 -13.99 10.53
N MET A 70 -10.37 -14.21 10.75
CA MET A 70 -10.99 -14.20 12.08
C MET A 70 -10.35 -15.22 13.03
N GLY A 71 -9.99 -16.40 12.52
CA GLY A 71 -9.32 -17.45 13.29
C GLY A 71 -7.88 -17.12 13.73
N ARG A 72 -7.28 -16.04 13.21
CA ARG A 72 -5.92 -15.59 13.57
C ARG A 72 -5.88 -14.48 14.61
N TRP A 73 -7.02 -13.92 14.99
CA TRP A 73 -7.04 -12.85 15.96
C TRP A 73 -6.58 -13.34 17.33
N ARG A 74 -5.69 -12.57 17.96
CA ARG A 74 -5.22 -12.87 19.33
C ARG A 74 -6.34 -12.76 20.37
N ALA A 75 -7.34 -11.93 20.10
CA ALA A 75 -8.55 -11.76 20.91
C ALA A 75 -9.76 -11.65 19.98
N PRO A 76 -10.96 -12.12 20.39
CA PRO A 76 -12.17 -11.93 19.62
C PRO A 76 -12.42 -10.44 19.33
N LEU A 77 -12.67 -10.11 18.07
CA LEU A 77 -13.03 -8.75 17.65
C LEU A 77 -14.50 -8.73 17.24
N GLU A 78 -15.21 -7.73 17.77
CA GLU A 78 -16.55 -7.41 17.30
C GLU A 78 -16.49 -6.45 16.12
N GLY A 79 -17.46 -6.58 15.22
CA GLY A 79 -17.54 -5.71 14.06
C GLY A 79 -18.73 -6.02 13.15
N PRO A 80 -18.81 -5.30 12.01
CA PRO A 80 -19.91 -5.39 11.06
C PRO A 80 -20.06 -6.76 10.39
N TRP A 81 -19.07 -7.64 10.54
CA TRP A 81 -19.09 -9.02 10.07
C TRP A 81 -19.78 -10.02 11.01
N ASN A 82 -20.14 -9.59 12.22
CA ASN A 82 -20.79 -10.45 13.20
C ASN A 82 -22.12 -10.99 12.64
N GLY A 83 -22.28 -12.31 12.60
CA GLY A 83 -23.49 -12.97 12.09
C GLY A 83 -23.55 -13.17 10.56
N LEU A 84 -22.55 -12.70 9.80
CA LEU A 84 -22.55 -12.85 8.34
C LEU A 84 -22.20 -14.27 7.83
N GLY A 85 -21.64 -15.13 8.69
CA GLY A 85 -21.18 -16.46 8.28
C GLY A 85 -20.19 -16.40 7.09
N PRO A 86 -20.22 -17.35 6.15
CA PRO A 86 -19.37 -17.37 4.95
C PRO A 86 -19.93 -16.52 3.78
N ALA A 87 -20.93 -15.66 4.00
CA ALA A 87 -21.54 -14.91 2.92
C ALA A 87 -20.57 -13.89 2.30
N SER A 88 -20.49 -13.86 0.97
CA SER A 88 -19.79 -12.79 0.23
C SER A 88 -20.63 -11.51 0.27
N LEU A 89 -20.03 -10.40 0.67
CA LEU A 89 -20.62 -9.07 0.55
C LEU A 89 -19.71 -8.18 -0.30
N ALA A 90 -20.31 -7.45 -1.23
CA ALA A 90 -19.59 -6.45 -1.97
C ALA A 90 -19.50 -5.15 -1.11
N PRO A 91 -18.34 -4.48 -1.02
CA PRO A 91 -18.16 -3.30 -0.17
C PRO A 91 -19.20 -2.18 -0.37
N ASP A 92 -19.64 -1.95 -1.61
CA ASP A 92 -20.68 -1.00 -2.01
C ASP A 92 -22.07 -1.32 -1.43
N THR A 93 -22.33 -2.58 -1.10
CA THR A 93 -23.58 -2.98 -0.42
C THR A 93 -23.57 -2.68 1.07
N LEU A 94 -22.39 -2.46 1.67
CA LEU A 94 -22.25 -2.07 3.07
C LEU A 94 -22.44 -0.57 3.25
N ASP A 95 -21.80 0.20 2.36
CA ASP A 95 -21.87 1.65 2.29
C ASP A 95 -21.31 2.10 0.92
N ALA A 96 -21.98 3.06 0.29
CA ALA A 96 -21.64 3.49 -1.06
C ALA A 96 -20.25 4.18 -1.12
N ASP A 97 -19.92 5.00 -0.13
CA ASP A 97 -18.65 5.72 -0.08
C ASP A 97 -17.50 4.77 0.27
N PHE A 98 -17.72 3.83 1.20
CA PHE A 98 -16.77 2.76 1.47
C PHE A 98 -16.45 1.93 0.21
N GLY A 99 -17.50 1.52 -0.52
CA GLY A 99 -17.35 0.82 -1.78
C GLY A 99 -16.59 1.62 -2.82
N TRP A 100 -16.89 2.92 -2.95
CA TRP A 100 -16.20 3.82 -3.85
C TRP A 100 -14.71 3.93 -3.52
N ILE A 101 -14.35 4.15 -2.24
CA ILE A 101 -12.96 4.28 -1.80
C ILE A 101 -12.15 3.03 -2.14
N VAL A 102 -12.70 1.85 -1.84
CA VAL A 102 -12.05 0.56 -2.13
C VAL A 102 -11.87 0.38 -3.64
N ALA A 103 -12.91 0.67 -4.43
CA ALA A 103 -12.87 0.53 -5.88
C ALA A 103 -11.88 1.50 -6.55
N ASP A 104 -11.88 2.77 -6.15
CA ASP A 104 -10.95 3.78 -6.68
C ASP A 104 -9.50 3.36 -6.45
N ARG A 105 -9.18 2.95 -5.23
CA ARG A 105 -7.82 2.50 -4.88
C ARG A 105 -7.37 1.27 -5.63
N LEU A 106 -8.26 0.29 -5.81
CA LEU A 106 -7.95 -0.89 -6.63
C LEU A 106 -7.74 -0.53 -8.10
N ARG A 107 -8.49 0.44 -8.62
CA ARG A 107 -8.34 0.93 -9.98
C ARG A 107 -7.01 1.67 -10.16
N THR A 108 -6.68 2.62 -9.29
CA THR A 108 -5.41 3.34 -9.34
C THR A 108 -4.21 2.40 -9.30
N LEU A 109 -4.23 1.38 -8.44
CA LEU A 109 -3.14 0.39 -8.36
C LEU A 109 -2.98 -0.42 -9.66
N ARG A 110 -4.08 -0.76 -10.34
CA ARG A 110 -4.03 -1.44 -11.64
C ARG A 110 -3.52 -0.53 -12.76
N GLU A 111 -3.98 0.71 -12.79
CA GLU A 111 -3.54 1.72 -13.77
C GLU A 111 -2.05 2.01 -13.61
N SER A 112 -1.54 2.12 -12.38
CA SER A 112 -0.11 2.28 -12.12
C SER A 112 0.73 1.09 -12.59
N ALA A 113 0.28 -0.15 -12.32
CA ALA A 113 0.99 -1.35 -12.75
C ALA A 113 1.08 -1.44 -14.29
N LEU A 114 0.00 -1.11 -15.00
CA LEU A 114 -0.01 -1.09 -16.46
C LEU A 114 0.90 0.02 -17.04
N ASN A 115 0.99 1.17 -16.36
CA ASN A 115 1.86 2.26 -16.79
C ASN A 115 3.34 1.96 -16.55
N GLU A 116 3.67 1.20 -15.50
CA GLU A 116 5.02 0.70 -15.25
C GLU A 116 5.44 -0.39 -16.26
N GLU A 117 4.53 -1.25 -16.71
CA GLU A 117 4.80 -2.23 -17.77
C GLU A 117 4.89 -1.59 -19.17
N ALA A 118 4.22 -0.45 -19.38
CA ALA A 118 4.26 0.32 -20.62
C ALA A 118 5.41 1.33 -20.69
N ALA A 119 6.07 1.61 -19.56
CA ALA A 119 7.34 2.31 -19.56
C ALA A 119 8.40 1.36 -20.14
N GLU A 120 8.78 1.59 -21.39
CA GLU A 120 9.96 0.94 -21.97
C GLU A 120 11.12 1.07 -20.97
N PRO A 121 11.95 0.03 -20.78
CA PRO A 121 13.12 0.16 -19.92
C PRO A 121 13.92 1.34 -20.43
N GLU A 122 13.99 2.43 -19.65
CA GLU A 122 14.90 3.51 -19.99
C GLU A 122 16.27 2.86 -20.16
N GLU A 123 16.81 2.93 -21.38
CA GLU A 123 18.15 2.45 -21.64
C GLU A 123 19.05 3.02 -20.54
N PRO A 124 19.92 2.20 -19.92
CA PRO A 124 20.81 2.71 -18.90
C PRO A 124 21.58 3.86 -19.52
N PHE A 125 21.30 5.09 -19.06
CA PHE A 125 21.97 6.27 -19.56
C PHE A 125 23.46 6.03 -19.36
N THR A 126 24.17 5.77 -20.46
CA THR A 126 25.60 5.55 -20.39
C THR A 126 26.19 6.94 -20.23
N VAL A 127 26.57 7.28 -19.00
CA VAL A 127 27.38 8.48 -18.76
C VAL A 127 28.72 8.24 -19.45
N HIS A 128 28.85 8.78 -20.66
CA HIS A 128 30.14 8.94 -21.31
C HIS A 128 30.92 9.98 -20.50
N TRP A 129 31.70 9.51 -19.54
CA TRP A 129 32.77 10.30 -18.99
C TRP A 129 33.78 10.50 -20.11
N ASP A 130 33.72 11.63 -20.79
CA ASP A 130 34.85 12.09 -21.61
C ASP A 130 36.06 12.15 -20.69
N ARG A 131 36.90 11.13 -20.80
CA ARG A 131 38.18 11.06 -20.12
C ARG A 131 39.02 12.19 -20.70
N PRO A 132 39.43 13.22 -19.92
CA PRO A 132 40.35 14.19 -20.45
C PRO A 132 41.62 13.44 -20.86
N GLU A 133 41.99 13.57 -22.13
CA GLU A 133 43.25 13.09 -22.68
C GLU A 133 44.38 13.72 -21.86
N ASN A 134 44.89 12.95 -20.91
CA ASN A 134 46.08 13.31 -20.18
C ASN A 134 47.26 12.98 -21.11
N THR A 135 47.54 13.87 -22.05
CA THR A 135 48.72 13.79 -22.92
C THR A 135 49.95 13.98 -22.03
N PRO A 136 50.81 12.96 -21.85
CA PRO A 136 52.07 13.18 -21.16
C PRO A 136 52.97 14.06 -22.05
N PRO A 137 53.62 15.10 -21.51
CA PRO A 137 54.65 15.79 -22.27
C PRO A 137 55.82 14.84 -22.46
N GLY A 138 56.15 14.56 -23.72
CA GLY A 138 57.34 13.79 -24.07
C GLY A 138 58.60 14.54 -23.63
N GLU A 139 59.32 13.95 -22.70
CA GLU A 139 60.76 14.08 -22.62
C GLU A 139 61.34 13.25 -23.78
N ASP A 140 62.01 13.88 -24.74
CA ASP A 140 63.46 13.63 -24.89
C ASP A 140 64.11 14.64 -25.85
N GLU A 141 65.38 14.84 -25.57
CA GLU A 141 66.34 15.79 -26.05
C GLU A 141 66.66 15.70 -27.55
N SER A 142 67.33 16.77 -27.99
CA SER A 142 68.47 16.75 -28.90
C SER A 142 68.25 17.07 -30.39
N GLU A 143 69.09 18.04 -30.77
CA GLU A 143 69.65 18.34 -32.10
C GLU A 143 69.08 19.49 -32.91
N ARG A 144 70.02 20.39 -33.26
CA ARG A 144 70.07 21.46 -34.28
C ARG A 144 69.77 22.85 -33.67
N GLN A 145 70.72 23.76 -33.49
CA GLN A 145 72.08 23.93 -34.04
C GLN A 145 72.96 24.70 -33.06
#